data_AF-A0A9Q1H074-F1
#
_entry.id   AF-A0A9Q1H074-F1
#
_cell.length_a   1.000
_cell.length_b   1.000
_cell.length_c   1.000
_cell.angle_alpha   90.00
_cell.angle_beta   90.00
_cell.angle_gamma   90.00
#
_symmetry.space_group_name_H-M   'P 1'
#
loop_
_entity.id
_entity.type
_entity.pdbx_description
1 polymer ?
#
loop_
_entity_poly.entity_id
_entity_poly.type
_entity_poly.pdbx_seq_one_letter_code
_entity_poly.pdbx_strand_id
1 'polypeptide(L)'
;MLKYIHIGHMGIEKFKRRAREAVFWPCMNENIDNLISGCGTCQSPRFSNQKEPLYLSLILKYPWEIVDTDLFHWDNNDYLLVVDYFSRYIEISKLPNTQQNGSYSHQIQICETWYSCQSEER
;
A
#
# COMPACT_ATOMS: atom_id res chain seq x y z
N MET A 1 -24.59 26.03 -18.90
CA MET A 1 -25.00 24.70 -18.41
C MET A 1 -23.82 23.74 -18.26
N LEU A 2 -23.14 23.32 -19.35
CA LEU A 2 -21.99 22.41 -19.29
C LEU A 2 -20.87 22.87 -18.35
N LYS A 3 -20.56 24.18 -18.35
CA LYS A 3 -19.58 24.79 -17.43
C LYS A 3 -19.91 24.53 -15.95
N TYR A 4 -21.19 24.53 -15.56
CA TYR A 4 -21.60 24.28 -14.18
C TYR A 4 -21.45 22.81 -13.77
N ILE A 5 -21.74 21.89 -14.70
CA ILE A 5 -21.50 20.45 -14.49
C ILE A 5 -19.98 20.20 -14.40
N HIS A 6 -19.16 20.99 -15.10
CA HIS A 6 -17.71 20.82 -15.16
C HIS A 6 -16.95 21.23 -13.89
N ILE A 7 -17.53 22.08 -13.03
CA ILE A 7 -16.87 22.63 -11.83
C ILE A 7 -16.23 21.54 -10.96
N GLY A 8 -16.87 20.38 -10.86
CA GLY A 8 -16.36 19.27 -10.04
C GLY A 8 -15.20 18.46 -10.64
N HIS A 9 -14.74 18.77 -11.88
CA HIS A 9 -13.72 18.00 -12.63
C HIS A 9 -13.91 16.47 -12.56
N MET A 10 -15.17 16.06 -12.45
CA MET A 10 -15.57 14.67 -12.34
C MET A 10 -15.28 13.98 -13.67
N GLY A 11 -14.78 12.74 -13.61
CA GLY A 11 -14.35 12.00 -14.80
C GLY A 11 -15.42 11.97 -15.90
N ILE A 12 -14.96 11.83 -17.14
CA ILE A 12 -15.76 11.97 -18.37
C ILE A 12 -17.10 11.21 -18.34
N GLU A 13 -17.11 9.98 -17.84
CA GLU A 13 -18.33 9.16 -17.75
C GLU A 13 -19.35 9.72 -16.75
N LYS A 14 -18.87 10.20 -15.59
CA LYS A 14 -19.74 10.82 -14.58
C LYS A 14 -20.28 12.16 -15.07
N PHE A 15 -19.49 12.90 -15.83
CA PHE A 15 -19.92 14.13 -16.50
C PHE A 15 -21.03 13.82 -17.53
N LYS A 16 -20.77 12.89 -18.46
CA LYS A 16 -21.70 12.49 -19.52
C LYS A 16 -23.03 12.00 -18.96
N ARG A 17 -23.00 11.22 -17.87
CA ARG A 17 -24.21 10.75 -17.16
C ARG A 17 -25.05 11.92 -16.63
N ARG A 18 -24.43 12.85 -15.89
CA ARG A 18 -25.15 14.02 -15.35
C ARG A 18 -25.68 14.96 -16.42
N ALA A 19 -24.95 15.12 -17.52
CA ALA A 19 -25.42 15.91 -18.65
C ALA A 19 -26.71 15.31 -19.24
N ARG A 20 -26.73 13.98 -19.47
CA ARG A 20 -27.92 13.25 -19.96
C ARG A 20 -29.13 13.31 -19.04
N GLU A 21 -28.91 13.37 -17.73
CA GLU A 21 -30.00 13.50 -16.75
C GLU A 21 -30.67 14.89 -16.77
N ALA A 22 -29.93 15.93 -17.16
CA ALA A 22 -30.42 17.30 -17.12
C ALA A 22 -30.93 17.80 -18.48
N VAL A 23 -30.27 17.44 -19.58
CA VAL A 23 -30.50 18.04 -20.89
C VAL A 23 -30.05 17.15 -22.05
N PHE A 24 -30.64 17.37 -23.22
CA PHE A 24 -30.28 16.69 -24.47
C PHE A 24 -30.14 17.69 -25.63
N TRP A 25 -29.10 17.51 -26.45
CA TRP A 25 -28.91 18.21 -27.72
C TRP A 25 -28.04 17.36 -28.69
N PRO A 26 -28.11 17.62 -30.01
CA PRO A 26 -27.28 16.93 -31.01
C PRO A 26 -25.78 17.11 -30.74
N CYS A 27 -24.98 16.08 -31.01
CA CYS A 27 -23.52 16.08 -30.81
C CYS A 27 -23.06 16.39 -29.36
N MET A 28 -23.91 16.16 -28.36
CA MET A 28 -23.58 16.41 -26.95
C MET A 28 -22.28 15.74 -26.50
N ASN A 29 -22.06 14.46 -26.83
CA ASN A 29 -20.84 13.75 -26.42
C ASN A 29 -19.57 14.43 -26.97
N GLU A 30 -19.59 14.81 -28.25
CA GLU A 30 -18.47 15.48 -28.91
C GLU A 30 -18.18 16.84 -28.27
N ASN A 31 -19.22 17.62 -27.95
CA ASN A 31 -19.04 18.90 -27.25
C ASN A 31 -18.46 18.72 -25.83
N ILE A 32 -18.84 17.64 -25.14
CA ILE A 32 -18.31 17.30 -23.81
C ILE A 32 -16.83 16.91 -23.91
N ASP A 33 -16.49 16.08 -24.88
CA ASP A 33 -15.13 15.61 -25.11
C ASP A 33 -14.20 16.79 -25.45
N ASN A 34 -14.66 17.72 -26.30
CA ASN A 34 -13.94 18.97 -26.59
C ASN A 34 -13.74 19.85 -25.35
N LEU A 35 -14.77 19.99 -24.51
CA LEU A 35 -14.68 20.79 -23.28
C LEU A 35 -13.69 20.20 -22.26
N ILE A 36 -13.66 18.88 -22.12
CA ILE A 36 -12.74 18.17 -21.22
C ILE A 36 -11.31 18.17 -21.78
N SER A 37 -11.15 18.09 -23.10
CA SER A 37 -9.85 18.14 -23.77
C SER A 37 -9.14 19.48 -23.59
N GLY A 38 -9.90 20.58 -23.53
CA GLY A 38 -9.37 21.92 -23.23
C GLY A 38 -9.10 22.20 -21.74
N CYS A 39 -9.42 21.27 -20.83
CA CYS A 39 -9.30 21.51 -19.39
C CYS A 39 -8.02 20.90 -18.80
N GLY A 40 -7.08 21.75 -18.36
CA GLY A 40 -5.81 21.31 -17.77
C GLY A 40 -5.96 20.40 -16.55
N THR A 41 -6.94 20.66 -15.68
CA THR A 41 -7.21 19.84 -14.49
C THR A 41 -7.80 18.46 -14.84
N CYS A 42 -8.57 18.36 -15.92
CA CYS A 42 -9.09 17.07 -16.37
C CYS A 42 -8.04 16.26 -17.13
N GLN A 43 -7.12 16.95 -17.82
CA GLN A 43 -6.00 16.34 -18.54
C GLN A 43 -4.79 16.04 -17.66
N SER A 44 -4.76 16.55 -16.42
CA SER A 44 -3.65 16.28 -15.51
C SER A 44 -3.53 14.77 -15.27
N PRO A 45 -2.32 14.20 -15.37
CA PRO A 45 -2.12 12.78 -15.13
C PRO A 45 -2.62 12.44 -13.72
N ARG A 46 -3.62 11.58 -13.65
CA ARG A 46 -4.04 11.00 -12.38
C ARG A 46 -3.04 9.92 -12.04
N PHE A 47 -2.56 9.90 -10.80
CA PHE A 47 -1.81 8.77 -10.28
C PHE A 47 -2.71 7.53 -10.33
N SER A 48 -2.59 6.78 -11.42
CA SER A 48 -3.13 5.44 -11.53
C SER A 48 -2.14 4.56 -10.82
N ASN A 49 -2.37 4.29 -9.53
CA ASN A 49 -1.72 3.15 -8.89
C ASN A 49 -2.16 1.92 -9.67
N GLN A 50 -1.28 1.43 -10.55
CA GLN A 50 -1.48 0.13 -11.18
C GLN A 50 -1.65 -0.86 -10.04
N LYS A 51 -2.74 -1.63 -10.07
CA LYS A 51 -2.92 -2.69 -9.09
C LYS A 51 -1.74 -3.64 -9.26
N GLU A 52 -0.95 -3.78 -8.21
CA GLU A 52 0.14 -4.75 -8.23
C GLU A 52 -0.47 -6.14 -8.53
N PRO A 53 0.19 -6.95 -9.38
CA PRO A 53 -0.26 -8.29 -9.63
C PRO A 53 -0.28 -9.09 -8.33
N LEU A 54 -1.34 -9.84 -8.11
CA LEU A 54 -1.42 -10.77 -6.98
C LEU A 54 -0.37 -11.86 -7.19
N TYR A 55 0.67 -11.87 -6.36
CA TYR A 55 1.64 -12.95 -6.33
C TYR A 55 1.08 -14.06 -5.43
N LEU A 56 1.02 -15.30 -5.95
CA LEU A 56 0.65 -16.45 -5.13
C LEU A 56 1.78 -16.70 -4.11
N SER A 57 1.42 -16.77 -2.84
CA SER A 57 2.35 -17.03 -1.74
C SER A 57 3.13 -18.34 -1.95
N LEU A 58 4.42 -18.35 -1.62
CA LEU A 58 5.26 -19.56 -1.64
C LEU A 58 4.61 -20.68 -0.82
N ILE A 59 4.68 -21.92 -1.32
CA ILE A 59 4.36 -23.11 -0.54
C ILE A 59 5.58 -23.41 0.34
N LEU A 60 5.47 -23.09 1.62
CA LEU A 60 6.47 -23.42 2.63
C LEU A 60 6.32 -24.88 3.06
N LYS A 61 7.45 -25.55 3.30
CA LYS A 61 7.53 -26.96 3.68
C LYS A 61 7.81 -27.16 5.16
N TYR A 62 8.49 -26.21 5.79
CA TYR A 62 8.91 -26.31 7.18
C TYR A 62 8.69 -24.99 7.95
N PRO A 63 8.46 -25.05 9.28
CA PRO A 63 8.49 -23.88 10.13
C PRO A 63 9.84 -23.14 10.04
N TRP A 64 9.81 -21.81 10.14
CA TRP A 64 10.96 -20.90 10.19
C TRP A 64 11.73 -20.74 8.87
N GLU A 65 11.16 -21.19 7.74
CA GLU A 65 11.72 -20.94 6.40
C GLU A 65 11.58 -19.48 5.96
N ILE A 66 10.46 -18.86 6.29
CA ILE A 66 10.20 -17.43 6.08
C ILE A 66 9.63 -16.88 7.38
N VAL A 67 10.19 -15.75 7.82
CA VAL A 67 9.70 -15.01 8.97
C VAL A 67 9.33 -13.60 8.53
N ASP A 68 8.17 -13.14 8.99
CA ASP A 68 7.81 -11.73 8.93
C ASP A 68 8.33 -11.06 10.21
N THR A 69 8.91 -9.88 10.08
CA THR A 69 9.39 -9.12 11.24
C THR A 69 8.85 -7.71 11.21
N ASP A 70 8.54 -7.18 12.39
CA ASP A 70 8.12 -5.80 12.55
C ASP A 70 8.69 -5.19 13.83
N LEU A 71 8.83 -3.86 13.84
CA LEU A 71 9.33 -3.10 14.98
C LEU A 71 8.18 -2.29 15.56
N PHE A 72 7.94 -2.44 16.87
CA PHE A 72 6.93 -1.64 17.56
C PHE A 72 7.46 -1.08 18.87
N HIS A 73 6.88 0.07 19.26
CA HIS A 73 7.22 0.77 20.50
C HIS A 73 6.07 0.64 21.49
N TRP A 74 6.36 0.23 22.71
CA TRP A 74 5.39 0.11 23.79
C TRP A 74 6.04 0.42 25.14
N ASP A 75 5.38 1.21 25.97
CA ASP A 75 5.82 1.50 27.34
C ASP A 75 7.31 1.92 27.45
N ASN A 76 7.72 2.91 26.64
CA ASN A 76 9.10 3.42 26.55
C ASN A 76 10.16 2.38 26.17
N ASN A 77 9.76 1.27 25.55
CA ASN A 77 10.65 0.22 25.08
C ASN A 77 10.35 -0.13 23.63
N ASP A 78 11.40 -0.47 22.88
CA ASP A 78 11.27 -0.99 21.53
C ASP A 78 11.26 -2.52 21.55
N TYR A 79 10.48 -3.11 20.67
CA TYR A 79 10.29 -4.54 20.55
C TYR A 79 10.42 -4.98 19.09
N LEU A 80 10.99 -6.17 18.90
CA LEU A 80 10.97 -6.89 17.66
C LEU A 80 9.90 -7.98 17.73
N LEU A 81 8.91 -7.87 16.86
CA LEU A 81 7.94 -8.92 16.58
C LEU A 81 8.51 -9.80 15.47
N VAL A 82 8.56 -11.11 15.69
CA VAL A 82 8.91 -12.10 14.66
C VAL A 82 7.76 -13.08 14.55
N VAL A 83 7.30 -13.33 13.32
CA VAL A 83 6.20 -14.24 13.03
C VAL A 83 6.66 -15.26 12.02
N ASP A 84 6.58 -16.55 12.37
CA ASP A 84 6.80 -17.62 11.41
C ASP A 84 5.66 -17.64 10.38
N TYR A 85 6.01 -17.53 9.10
CA TYR A 85 5.02 -17.46 8.03
C TYR A 85 4.29 -18.81 7.85
N PHE A 86 4.95 -19.94 8.16
CA PHE A 86 4.38 -21.28 8.03
C PHE A 86 3.36 -21.58 9.13
N SER A 87 3.77 -21.52 10.40
CA SER A 87 2.94 -21.90 11.55
C SER A 87 2.12 -20.75 12.12
N ARG A 88 2.41 -19.50 11.75
CA ARG A 88 1.87 -18.28 12.38
C ARG A 88 2.26 -18.14 13.85
N TYR A 89 3.30 -18.84 14.29
CA TYR A 89 3.84 -18.71 15.63
C TYR A 89 4.47 -17.32 15.79
N ILE A 90 4.21 -16.69 16.94
CA ILE A 90 4.61 -15.31 17.23
C ILE A 90 5.63 -15.32 18.37
N GLU A 91 6.72 -14.60 18.14
CA GLU A 91 7.81 -14.36 19.07
C GLU A 91 7.96 -12.85 19.27
N ILE A 92 8.19 -12.41 20.51
CA ILE A 92 8.44 -11.00 20.81
C ILE A 92 9.70 -10.88 21.64
N SER A 93 10.66 -10.10 21.15
CA SER A 93 11.91 -9.80 21.86
C SER A 93 12.03 -8.33 22.16
N LYS A 94 12.39 -7.98 23.39
CA LYS A 94 12.63 -6.60 23.82
C LYS A 94 14.02 -6.16 23.33
N LEU A 95 14.08 -5.02 22.67
CA LEU A 95 15.34 -4.46 22.20
C LEU A 95 16.08 -3.76 23.33
N PRO A 96 17.41 -3.96 23.46
CA PRO A 96 18.21 -3.19 24.41
C PRO A 96 18.26 -1.73 23.95
N ASN A 97 18.10 -0.82 24.90
CA ASN A 97 18.03 0.61 24.68
C ASN A 97 19.44 1.17 24.40
N THR A 98 19.97 0.89 23.21
CA THR A 98 21.28 1.39 22.79
C THR A 98 21.08 2.68 22.04
N GLN A 99 21.33 3.80 22.73
CA GLN A 99 21.31 5.11 22.09
C GLN A 99 22.25 5.12 20.86
N GLN A 100 21.69 5.52 19.72
CA GLN A 100 22.40 6.14 18.58
C GLN A 100 23.18 5.29 17.56
N ASN A 101 22.81 4.05 17.23
CA ASN A 101 23.21 3.46 15.94
C ASN A 101 21.98 2.87 15.24
N GLY A 102 21.72 3.34 14.01
CA GLY A 102 20.40 3.31 13.34
C GLY A 102 19.62 1.98 13.38
N SER A 103 18.28 2.10 13.38
CA SER A 103 17.29 1.01 13.45
C SER A 103 17.59 -0.21 12.56
N TYR A 104 18.27 -0.02 11.42
CA TYR A 104 18.50 -1.06 10.42
C TYR A 104 19.59 -2.07 10.80
N SER A 105 20.64 -1.66 11.53
CA SER A 105 21.74 -2.56 11.89
C SER A 105 21.35 -3.57 12.97
N HIS A 106 20.39 -3.22 13.82
CA HIS A 106 19.96 -4.07 14.94
C HIS A 106 19.06 -5.22 14.45
N GLN A 107 18.22 -4.96 13.43
CA GLN A 107 17.29 -5.94 12.90
C GLN A 107 18.02 -7.15 12.27
N ILE A 108 19.12 -6.91 11.55
CA ILE A 108 19.95 -7.97 10.95
C ILE A 108 20.63 -8.81 12.03
N GLN A 109 21.28 -8.16 13.00
CA GLN A 109 22.02 -8.86 14.05
C GLN A 109 21.11 -9.67 14.99
N ILE A 110 19.88 -9.20 15.22
CA ILE A 110 18.90 -9.96 16.01
C ILE A 110 18.39 -11.15 15.23
N CYS A 111 18.04 -11.01 13.95
CA CYS A 111 17.66 -12.16 13.13
C CYS A 111 18.77 -13.23 13.14
N GLU A 112 20.04 -12.84 13.01
CA GLU A 112 21.18 -13.77 13.04
C GLU A 112 21.37 -14.48 14.39
N THR A 113 21.22 -13.76 15.51
CA THR A 113 21.28 -14.35 16.86
C THR A 113 20.07 -15.23 17.15
N TRP A 114 18.89 -14.87 16.65
CA TRP A 114 17.67 -15.66 16.73
C TRP A 114 17.79 -17.00 15.99
N TYR A 115 18.24 -16.97 14.73
CA TYR A 115 18.48 -18.17 13.94
C TYR A 115 19.52 -19.09 14.59
N SER A 116 20.56 -18.51 15.20
CA SER A 116 21.60 -19.28 15.90
C SER A 116 21.04 -19.96 17.16
N CYS A 117 20.24 -19.25 17.97
CA CYS A 117 19.61 -19.80 19.18
C CYS A 117 18.64 -20.96 18.88
N GLN A 118 17.83 -20.85 17.82
CA GLN A 118 16.94 -21.95 17.42
C GLN A 118 17.68 -23.15 16.80
N SER A 119 18.85 -22.95 16.19
CA SER A 119 19.64 -24.05 15.65
C SER A 119 20.24 -24.96 16.72
N GLU A 120 20.42 -24.43 17.94
CA GLU A 120 20.92 -25.19 19.10
C GLU A 120 19.82 -26.01 19.80
N GLU A 121 18.54 -25.68 19.61
CA GLU A 121 17.40 -26.40 20.19
C GLU A 121 16.84 -27.52 19.29
N ARG A 122 17.43 -27.75 18.11
CA ARG A 122 16.98 -28.74 17.12
C ARG A 122 17.81 -30.03 17.14
#